data_AF-A0A1Q6XRL6-F1
#
_entry.id   AF-A0A1Q6XRL6-F1
#
_cell.length_a   1.000
_cell.length_b   1.000
_cell.length_c   1.000
_cell.angle_alpha   90.00
_cell.angle_beta   90.00
_cell.angle_gamma   90.00
#
_symmetry.space_group_name_H-M   'P 1'
#
loop_
_entity.id
_entity.type
_entity.pdbx_description
1 polymer ?
#
loop_
_entity_poly.entity_id
_entity_poly.type
_entity_poly.pdbx_seq_one_letter_code
_entity_poly.pdbx_strand_id
1 'polypeptide(L)'
;EGRTGFGGSDFMYYKVFLPLLTFHISLVIVGLIMAIYMIILGFRAQQIVGSKRELRPGELKVGQEKLTKVFVVSGVVLLVLYGISGLLFGTGFTLRRSIVYVAGLLVVGLVLGVEKTIERFWPDGGNRHRALGRFTMVIYCILFVTGSVTYTMLYILYPGKVG
;
A
#
# COMPACT_ATOMS: atom_id res chain seq x y z
N GLU A 1 9.46 -22.16 23.27
CA GLU A 1 9.57 -22.26 21.80
C GLU A 1 10.23 -21.00 21.22
N GLY A 2 11.49 -20.73 21.59
CA GLY A 2 12.19 -19.53 21.12
C GLY A 2 13.64 -19.88 20.88
N ARG A 3 14.06 -19.82 19.62
CA ARG A 3 15.44 -19.72 19.09
C ARG A 3 15.51 -20.36 17.70
N THR A 4 15.21 -19.60 16.66
CA THR A 4 15.74 -19.88 15.33
C THR A 4 15.97 -18.54 14.61
N GLY A 5 17.24 -18.24 14.29
CA GLY A 5 17.58 -17.24 13.26
C GLY A 5 18.55 -16.11 13.64
N PHE A 6 18.56 -15.60 14.87
CA PHE A 6 19.43 -14.47 15.25
C PHE A 6 20.51 -14.93 16.25
N GLY A 7 21.78 -14.78 15.89
CA GLY A 7 22.93 -15.25 16.66
C GLY A 7 23.46 -14.29 17.75
N GLY A 8 22.88 -13.08 17.87
CA GLY A 8 23.32 -12.03 18.78
C GLY A 8 22.71 -12.13 20.18
N SER A 9 23.09 -11.21 21.07
CA SER A 9 22.54 -11.15 22.43
C SER A 9 21.08 -10.71 22.44
N ASP A 10 20.35 -11.06 23.52
CA ASP A 10 18.95 -10.66 23.70
C ASP A 10 18.78 -9.13 23.67
N PHE A 11 19.75 -8.38 24.20
CA PHE A 11 19.76 -6.92 24.11
C PHE A 11 19.76 -6.45 22.65
N MET A 12 20.69 -6.97 21.83
CA MET A 12 20.78 -6.61 20.41
C MET A 12 19.51 -7.00 19.65
N TYR A 13 18.93 -8.14 19.98
CA TYR A 13 17.70 -8.61 19.34
C TYR A 13 16.50 -7.71 19.68
N TYR A 14 16.19 -7.55 20.97
CA TYR A 14 14.96 -6.88 21.40
C TYR A 14 15.02 -5.35 21.36
N LYS A 15 16.20 -4.75 21.56
CA LYS A 15 16.33 -3.29 21.64
C LYS A 15 16.77 -2.64 20.34
N VAL A 16 17.39 -3.39 19.43
CA VAL A 16 17.93 -2.82 18.18
C VAL A 16 17.30 -3.49 16.95
N PHE A 17 17.48 -4.80 16.81
CA PHE A 17 17.05 -5.52 15.61
C PHE A 17 15.52 -5.49 15.43
N LEU A 18 14.76 -5.84 16.47
CA LEU A 18 13.30 -5.92 16.38
C LEU A 18 12.66 -4.54 16.10
N PRO A 19 12.99 -3.44 16.82
CA PRO A 19 12.45 -2.12 16.49
C PRO A 19 12.83 -1.64 15.08
N LEU A 20 14.07 -1.88 14.65
CA LEU A 20 14.53 -1.50 13.31
C LEU A 20 13.77 -2.28 12.22
N LEU A 21 13.59 -3.59 12.42
CA LEU A 21 12.82 -4.44 11.51
C LEU A 21 11.35 -4.02 11.46
N THR A 22 10.74 -3.76 12.62
CA THR A 22 9.35 -3.26 12.69
C THR A 22 9.22 -1.94 11.93
N PHE A 23 10.12 -0.99 12.16
CA PHE A 23 10.14 0.28 11.45
C PHE A 23 10.31 0.10 9.93
N HIS A 24 11.23 -0.77 9.51
CA HIS A 24 11.43 -1.11 8.10
C HIS A 24 10.15 -1.66 7.47
N ILE A 25 9.52 -2.67 8.09
CA ILE A 25 8.28 -3.28 7.56
C ILE A 25 7.14 -2.25 7.49
N SER A 26 6.99 -1.39 8.51
CA SER A 26 6.00 -0.31 8.48
C SER A 26 6.22 0.62 7.28
N LEU A 27 7.46 1.00 7.00
CA LEU A 27 7.79 1.82 5.83
C LEU A 27 7.59 1.06 4.51
N VAL A 28 7.83 -0.25 4.46
CA VAL A 28 7.58 -1.07 3.25
C VAL A 28 6.09 -1.05 2.91
N ILE A 29 5.22 -1.22 3.91
CA ILE A 29 3.76 -1.18 3.70
C ILE A 29 3.34 0.17 3.11
N VAL A 30 3.81 1.29 3.69
CA VAL A 30 3.53 2.64 3.17
C VAL A 30 4.10 2.81 1.77
N GLY A 31 5.35 2.40 1.55
CA GLY A 31 6.04 2.52 0.27
C GLY A 31 5.34 1.76 -0.86
N LEU A 32 4.87 0.54 -0.60
CA LEU A 32 4.13 -0.25 -1.59
C LEU A 32 2.80 0.39 -1.99
N ILE A 33 2.03 0.88 -1.02
CA ILE A 33 0.78 1.60 -1.28
C ILE A 33 1.06 2.84 -2.14
N MET A 34 2.09 3.61 -1.76
CA MET A 34 2.51 4.80 -2.50
C MET A 34 3.00 4.46 -3.91
N ALA A 35 3.71 3.34 -4.12
CA ALA A 35 4.16 2.93 -5.44
C ALA A 35 2.99 2.72 -6.42
N ILE A 36 2.00 1.94 -6.00
CA ILE A 36 0.80 1.67 -6.80
C ILE A 36 0.06 2.97 -7.10
N TYR A 37 -0.12 3.81 -6.08
CA TYR A 37 -0.73 5.12 -6.22
C TYR A 37 0.01 6.00 -7.23
N MET A 38 1.35 6.07 -7.16
CA MET A 38 2.19 6.88 -8.03
C MET A 38 2.15 6.42 -9.48
N ILE A 39 2.11 5.11 -9.72
CA ILE A 39 1.94 4.56 -11.08
C ILE A 39 0.60 5.02 -11.67
N ILE A 40 -0.50 4.83 -10.93
CA ILE A 40 -1.84 5.23 -11.38
C ILE A 40 -1.92 6.75 -11.60
N LEU A 41 -1.37 7.54 -10.67
CA LEU A 41 -1.36 9.00 -10.76
C LEU A 41 -0.53 9.48 -11.96
N GLY A 42 0.63 8.87 -12.21
CA GLY A 42 1.50 9.20 -13.35
C GLY A 42 0.78 8.99 -14.67
N PHE A 43 0.11 7.85 -14.86
CA PHE A 43 -0.68 7.59 -16.06
C PHE A 43 -1.89 8.54 -16.21
N ARG A 44 -2.51 8.95 -15.10
CA ARG A 44 -3.65 9.90 -15.14
C ARG A 44 -3.21 11.34 -15.38
N ALA A 45 -2.05 11.72 -14.89
CA ALA A 45 -1.52 13.07 -14.98
C ALA A 45 -0.70 13.30 -16.27
N GLN A 46 -0.41 12.26 -17.06
CA GLN A 46 0.35 12.42 -18.30
C GLN A 46 -0.48 13.12 -19.39
N GLN A 47 0.22 13.86 -20.23
CA GLN A 47 -0.25 14.35 -21.53
C GLN A 47 0.83 14.07 -22.58
N ILE A 48 0.41 13.94 -23.84
CA ILE A 48 1.32 13.81 -24.97
C ILE A 48 1.33 15.17 -25.67
N VAL A 49 2.45 15.88 -25.58
CA VAL A 49 2.68 17.14 -26.28
C VAL A 49 3.72 16.88 -27.36
N GLY A 50 3.29 16.84 -28.62
CA GLY A 50 4.13 16.37 -29.73
C GLY A 50 4.51 14.90 -29.58
N SER A 51 5.81 14.60 -29.52
CA SER A 51 6.37 13.25 -29.31
C SER A 51 6.80 12.97 -27.87
N LYS A 52 6.62 13.91 -26.94
CA LYS A 52 7.06 13.79 -25.55
C LYS A 52 5.87 13.58 -24.60
N ARG A 53 6.06 12.67 -23.64
CA ARG A 53 5.15 12.50 -22.49
C ARG A 53 5.57 13.46 -21.40
N GLU A 54 4.66 14.34 -21.01
CA GLU A 54 4.87 15.32 -19.95
C GLU A 54 3.73 15.26 -18.95
N LEU A 55 3.97 15.71 -17.71
CA LEU A 55 2.90 15.85 -16.73
C LEU A 55 2.06 17.06 -17.09
N ARG A 56 0.75 16.86 -17.22
CA ARG A 56 -0.23 17.90 -17.52
C ARG A 56 -0.25 18.93 -16.38
N PRO A 57 0.06 20.21 -16.66
CA PRO A 57 -0.15 21.26 -15.67
C PRO A 57 -1.66 21.47 -15.49
N GLY A 58 -2.09 21.70 -14.25
CA GLY A 58 -3.48 22.02 -13.92
C GLY A 58 -4.21 20.95 -13.13
N GLU A 59 -5.49 21.22 -12.86
CA GLU A 59 -6.26 20.44 -11.93
C GLU A 59 -6.55 19.02 -12.44
N LEU A 60 -6.33 18.05 -11.56
CA LEU A 60 -6.68 16.65 -11.76
C LEU A 60 -7.61 16.21 -10.62
N LYS A 61 -8.90 16.51 -10.80
CA LYS A 61 -9.98 16.11 -9.88
C LYS A 61 -10.70 14.89 -10.45
N VAL A 62 -10.90 13.84 -9.64
CA VAL A 62 -11.85 12.79 -9.97
C VAL A 62 -13.26 13.35 -9.77
N GLY A 63 -14.03 13.36 -10.86
CA GLY A 63 -15.45 13.69 -10.82
C GLY A 63 -16.22 12.71 -9.93
N GLN A 64 -17.22 13.20 -9.20
CA GLN A 64 -18.01 12.34 -8.30
C GLN A 64 -18.61 11.14 -9.03
N GLU A 65 -19.02 11.30 -10.29
CA GLU A 65 -19.53 10.22 -11.12
C GLU A 65 -18.53 9.05 -11.24
N LYS A 66 -17.23 9.33 -11.44
CA LYS A 66 -16.21 8.27 -11.51
C LYS A 66 -16.01 7.58 -10.16
N LEU A 67 -16.05 8.31 -9.05
CA LEU A 67 -15.95 7.72 -7.71
C LEU A 67 -17.15 6.82 -7.42
N THR A 68 -18.36 7.30 -7.68
CA THR A 68 -19.59 6.52 -7.50
C THR A 68 -19.57 5.28 -8.39
N LYS A 69 -19.10 5.39 -9.64
CA LYS A 69 -18.96 4.25 -10.55
C LYS A 69 -18.00 3.20 -10.01
N VAL A 70 -16.82 3.60 -9.51
CA VAL A 70 -15.86 2.68 -8.90
C VAL A 70 -16.47 2.01 -7.67
N PHE A 71 -17.12 2.76 -6.79
CA PHE A 71 -17.77 2.22 -5.60
C PHE A 71 -18.85 1.18 -5.95
N VAL A 72 -19.72 1.50 -6.91
CA VAL A 72 -20.79 0.59 -7.37
C VAL A 72 -20.21 -0.67 -8.01
N VAL A 73 -19.22 -0.54 -8.90
CA VAL A 73 -18.58 -1.69 -9.54
C VAL A 73 -17.92 -2.59 -8.49
N SER A 74 -17.19 -2.03 -7.54
CA SER A 74 -16.61 -2.79 -6.42
C SER A 74 -17.68 -3.48 -5.59
N GLY A 75 -18.81 -2.82 -5.30
CA GLY A 75 -19.95 -3.42 -4.62
C GLY A 75 -20.55 -4.60 -5.38
N VAL A 76 -20.75 -4.48 -6.68
CA VAL A 76 -21.24 -5.57 -7.54
C VAL A 76 -20.26 -6.74 -7.54
N VAL A 77 -18.96 -6.49 -7.69
CA VAL A 77 -17.92 -7.54 -7.66
C VAL A 77 -17.93 -8.28 -6.33
N LEU A 78 -18.00 -7.57 -5.20
CA LEU A 78 -18.08 -8.18 -3.88
C LEU A 78 -19.37 -8.99 -3.69
N LEU A 79 -20.50 -8.54 -4.22
CA LEU A 79 -21.76 -9.30 -4.19
C LEU A 79 -21.68 -10.58 -5.03
N VAL A 80 -21.07 -10.52 -6.22
CA VAL A 80 -20.84 -11.70 -7.06
C VAL A 80 -19.94 -12.71 -6.34
N LEU A 81 -18.83 -12.25 -5.77
CA LEU A 81 -17.93 -13.09 -4.98
C LEU A 81 -18.64 -13.70 -3.75
N TYR A 82 -19.50 -12.93 -3.07
CA TYR A 82 -20.32 -13.43 -1.98
C TYR A 82 -21.23 -14.58 -2.42
N GLY A 83 -21.92 -14.43 -3.57
CA GLY A 83 -22.77 -15.47 -4.14
C GLY A 83 -22.00 -16.73 -4.54
N ILE A 84 -20.89 -16.57 -5.26
CA ILE A 84 -20.02 -17.68 -5.68
C ILE A 84 -19.46 -18.43 -4.47
N SER A 85 -19.01 -17.71 -3.44
CA SER A 85 -18.50 -18.33 -2.21
C SER A 85 -19.57 -19.12 -1.46
N GLY A 86 -20.82 -18.66 -1.47
CA GLY A 86 -21.93 -19.40 -0.88
C GLY A 86 -22.26 -20.68 -1.63
N LEU A 87 -22.19 -20.63 -2.96
CA LEU A 87 -22.42 -21.79 -3.81
C LEU A 87 -21.30 -22.84 -3.67
N LEU A 88 -20.03 -22.41 -3.70
CA LEU A 88 -18.88 -23.32 -3.68
C LEU A 88 -18.65 -23.99 -2.32
N PHE A 89 -18.83 -23.26 -1.23
CA PHE A 89 -18.49 -23.76 0.12
C PHE A 89 -19.69 -24.31 0.88
N GLY A 90 -20.88 -24.37 0.26
CA GLY A 90 -22.11 -24.87 0.90
C GLY A 90 -22.53 -24.09 2.15
N THR A 91 -21.93 -22.92 2.38
CA THR A 91 -22.26 -22.06 3.51
C THR A 91 -23.46 -21.19 3.09
N GLY A 92 -24.58 -21.29 3.79
CA GLY A 92 -25.73 -20.41 3.56
C GLY A 92 -25.41 -18.93 3.86
N PHE A 93 -26.45 -18.11 4.01
CA PHE A 93 -26.30 -16.72 4.46
C PHE A 93 -25.90 -16.67 5.94
N THR A 94 -24.60 -16.68 6.22
CA THR A 94 -24.07 -16.58 7.59
C THR A 94 -23.62 -15.14 7.90
N LEU A 95 -23.89 -14.70 9.14
CA LEU A 95 -23.54 -13.36 9.62
C LEU A 95 -22.01 -13.11 9.59
N ARG A 96 -21.21 -14.14 9.87
CA ARG A 96 -19.75 -14.06 9.81
C ARG A 96 -19.25 -13.77 8.39
N ARG A 97 -19.90 -14.34 7.37
CA ARG A 97 -19.55 -14.11 5.97
C ARG A 97 -19.94 -12.70 5.55
N SER A 98 -21.16 -12.25 5.85
CA SER A 98 -21.61 -10.91 5.44
C SER A 98 -20.72 -9.80 5.99
N ILE A 99 -20.19 -9.95 7.22
CA ILE A 99 -19.24 -9.01 7.81
C ILE A 99 -17.99 -8.80 6.93
N VAL A 100 -17.42 -9.86 6.34
CA VAL A 100 -16.21 -9.76 5.52
C VAL A 100 -16.45 -8.91 4.27
N TYR A 101 -17.57 -9.11 3.59
CA TYR A 101 -17.87 -8.39 2.35
C TYR A 101 -18.34 -6.96 2.61
N VAL A 102 -19.09 -6.73 3.69
CA VAL A 102 -19.45 -5.37 4.15
C VAL A 102 -18.19 -4.62 4.57
N ALA A 103 -17.29 -5.24 5.33
CA ALA A 103 -16.01 -4.65 5.69
C ALA A 103 -15.16 -4.34 4.45
N GLY A 104 -15.12 -5.24 3.46
CA GLY A 104 -14.47 -5.00 2.18
C GLY A 104 -15.03 -3.76 1.45
N LEU A 105 -16.35 -3.61 1.41
CA LEU A 105 -17.00 -2.45 0.80
C LEU A 105 -16.70 -1.15 1.57
N LEU A 106 -16.67 -1.21 2.91
CA LEU A 106 -16.27 -0.07 3.75
C LEU A 106 -14.83 0.34 3.50
N VAL A 107 -13.91 -0.61 3.33
CA VAL A 107 -12.50 -0.33 2.98
C VAL A 107 -12.43 0.38 1.63
N VAL A 108 -13.18 -0.08 0.62
CA VAL A 108 -13.23 0.60 -0.68
C VAL A 108 -13.73 2.05 -0.52
N GLY A 109 -14.82 2.25 0.22
CA GLY A 109 -15.36 3.59 0.48
C GLY A 109 -14.35 4.51 1.18
N LEU A 110 -13.62 3.99 2.17
CA LEU A 110 -12.57 4.71 2.87
C LEU A 110 -11.43 5.11 1.93
N VAL A 111 -10.96 4.19 1.06
CA VAL A 111 -9.90 4.47 0.08
C VAL A 111 -10.33 5.57 -0.90
N LEU A 112 -11.57 5.52 -1.40
CA LEU A 112 -12.11 6.58 -2.26
C LEU A 112 -12.25 7.92 -1.52
N GLY A 113 -12.59 7.89 -0.24
CA GLY A 113 -12.61 9.07 0.62
C GLY A 113 -11.21 9.68 0.80
N VAL A 114 -10.18 8.83 0.98
CA VAL A 114 -8.79 9.25 1.06
C VAL A 114 -8.33 9.87 -0.27
N GLU A 115 -8.63 9.25 -1.43
CA GLU A 115 -8.37 9.84 -2.75
C GLU A 115 -8.97 11.25 -2.83
N LYS A 116 -10.24 11.41 -2.43
CA LYS A 116 -10.92 12.70 -2.50
C LYS A 116 -10.31 13.74 -1.58
N THR A 117 -9.84 13.30 -0.41
CA THR A 117 -9.16 14.15 0.57
C THR A 117 -7.81 14.62 0.03
N ILE A 118 -7.01 13.71 -0.54
CA ILE A 118 -5.72 14.04 -1.16
C ILE A 118 -5.92 15.05 -2.31
N GLU A 119 -6.93 14.86 -3.15
CA GLU A 119 -7.27 15.79 -4.22
C GLU A 119 -7.66 17.19 -3.71
N ARG A 120 -8.29 17.28 -2.53
CA ARG A 120 -8.68 18.55 -1.92
C ARG A 120 -7.46 19.36 -1.48
N PHE A 121 -6.44 18.71 -0.95
CA PHE A 121 -5.20 19.36 -0.52
C PHE A 121 -4.24 19.67 -1.67
N TRP A 122 -4.13 18.79 -2.67
CA TRP A 122 -3.31 19.01 -3.86
C TRP A 122 -4.13 18.80 -5.14
N PRO A 123 -4.81 19.86 -5.64
CA PRO A 123 -5.64 19.77 -6.84
C PRO A 123 -4.83 19.64 -8.13
N ASP A 124 -3.61 20.19 -8.19
CA ASP A 124 -2.72 20.04 -9.35
C ASP A 124 -2.07 18.64 -9.37
N GLY A 125 -2.42 17.85 -10.39
CA GLY A 125 -1.97 16.46 -10.51
C GLY A 125 -0.47 16.32 -10.77
N GLY A 126 0.13 17.24 -11.51
CA GLY A 126 1.55 17.23 -11.83
C GLY A 126 2.41 17.58 -10.62
N ASN A 127 2.02 18.62 -9.87
CA ASN A 127 2.69 19.02 -8.64
C ASN A 127 2.51 17.96 -7.54
N ARG A 128 1.31 17.38 -7.43
CA ARG A 128 1.03 16.26 -6.52
C ARG A 128 1.94 15.07 -6.83
N HIS A 129 2.04 14.68 -8.10
CA HIS A 129 2.91 13.58 -8.52
C HIS A 129 4.39 13.87 -8.22
N ARG A 130 4.88 15.10 -8.46
CA ARG A 130 6.27 15.45 -8.13
C ARG A 130 6.54 15.48 -6.62
N ALA A 131 5.62 16.01 -5.83
CA ALA A 131 5.75 16.08 -4.37
C ALA A 131 5.72 14.67 -3.74
N LEU A 132 4.70 13.88 -4.08
CA LEU A 132 4.56 12.50 -3.60
C LEU A 132 5.64 11.57 -4.14
N GLY A 133 6.12 11.81 -5.36
CA GLY A 133 7.27 11.10 -5.93
C GLY A 133 8.55 11.34 -5.13
N ARG A 134 8.86 12.59 -4.78
CA ARG A 134 10.01 12.91 -3.91
C ARG A 134 9.89 12.27 -2.54
N PHE A 135 8.71 12.35 -1.92
CA PHE A 135 8.45 11.70 -0.63
C PHE A 135 8.65 10.19 -0.70
N THR A 136 8.09 9.53 -1.72
CA THR A 136 8.23 8.09 -1.95
C THR A 136 9.70 7.70 -2.15
N MET A 137 10.48 8.51 -2.89
CA MET A 137 11.92 8.26 -3.05
C MET A 137 12.69 8.36 -1.74
N VAL A 138 12.37 9.33 -0.87
CA VAL A 138 12.99 9.43 0.46
C VAL A 138 12.71 8.18 1.28
N ILE A 139 11.46 7.70 1.29
CA ILE A 139 11.10 6.43 1.95
C ILE A 139 11.93 5.29 1.38
N TYR A 140 12.07 5.18 0.06
CA TYR A 140 12.87 4.11 -0.55
C TYR A 140 14.35 4.18 -0.20
N CYS A 141 14.94 5.37 -0.10
CA CYS A 141 16.31 5.51 0.39
C CYS A 141 16.45 4.99 1.83
N ILE A 142 15.50 5.33 2.72
CA ILE A 142 15.49 4.83 4.09
C ILE A 142 15.29 3.30 4.11
N LEU A 143 14.39 2.78 3.28
CA LEU A 143 14.16 1.34 3.15
C LEU A 143 15.39 0.60 2.66
N PHE A 144 16.13 1.16 1.70
CA PHE A 144 17.38 0.60 1.23
C PHE A 144 18.37 0.48 2.38
N VAL A 145 18.61 1.56 3.12
CA VAL A 145 19.56 1.56 4.24
C VAL A 145 19.12 0.60 5.34
N THR A 146 17.87 0.70 5.79
CA THR A 146 17.35 -0.15 6.87
C THR A 146 17.30 -1.62 6.46
N GLY A 147 16.98 -1.93 5.20
CA GLY A 147 17.01 -3.27 4.64
C GLY A 147 18.42 -3.85 4.53
N SER A 148 19.41 -3.04 4.13
CA SER A 148 20.81 -3.45 4.17
C SER A 148 21.25 -3.73 5.60
N VAL A 149 20.88 -2.89 6.57
CA VAL A 149 21.24 -3.09 7.98
C VAL A 149 20.59 -4.35 8.55
N THR A 150 19.29 -4.61 8.31
CA THR A 150 18.64 -5.84 8.77
C THR A 150 19.30 -7.08 8.18
N TYR A 151 19.64 -7.04 6.88
CA TYR A 151 20.32 -8.13 6.21
C TYR A 151 21.73 -8.37 6.76
N THR A 152 22.53 -7.32 6.92
CA THR A 152 23.86 -7.40 7.53
C THR A 152 23.79 -7.96 8.95
N MET A 153 22.80 -7.52 9.75
CA MET A 153 22.59 -8.06 11.09
C MET A 153 22.28 -9.55 11.07
N LEU A 154 21.36 -10.00 10.21
CA LEU A 154 20.93 -11.39 10.15
C LEU A 154 21.98 -12.35 9.58
N TYR A 155 22.76 -11.92 8.59
CA TYR A 155 23.60 -12.85 7.81
C TYR A 155 25.10 -12.66 8.03
N ILE A 156 25.55 -11.49 8.47
CA ILE A 156 26.98 -11.19 8.64
C ILE A 156 27.34 -11.09 10.12
N LEU A 157 26.65 -10.23 10.87
CA LEU A 157 27.02 -9.93 12.26
C LEU A 157 26.49 -10.98 13.24
N TYR A 158 25.25 -11.40 13.06
CA TYR A 158 24.55 -12.31 13.97
C TYR A 158 23.89 -13.45 13.21
N PRO A 159 24.66 -14.23 12.41
CA PRO A 159 24.12 -15.37 11.69
C PRO A 159 23.43 -16.34 12.65
N GLY A 160 22.22 -16.76 12.29
CA GLY A 160 21.55 -17.83 12.99
C GLY A 160 22.42 -19.07 12.99
N LYS A 161 22.58 -19.71 14.16
CA LYS A 161 23.27 -21.00 14.24
C LYS A 161 22.51 -21.98 13.37
N VAL A 162 23.16 -22.47 12.31
CA VAL A 162 22.68 -23.62 11.55
C VAL A 162 22.73 -24.79 12.53
N GLY A 163 21.55 -25.29 12.91
CA GLY A 163 21.41 -26.52 13.69
C GLY A 163 21.68 -27.73 12.81
#